data_AF-A0A9P9U1S1-F1
#
_entry.id   AF-A0A9P9U1S1-F1
#
_cell.length_a   1.000
_cell.length_b   1.000
_cell.length_c   1.000
_cell.angle_alpha   90.00
_cell.angle_beta   90.00
_cell.angle_gamma   90.00
#
_symmetry.space_group_name_H-M   'P 1'
#
loop_
_entity.id
_entity.type
_entity.pdbx_description
1 polymer ?
#
loop_
_entity_poly.entity_id
_entity_poly.type
_entity_poly.pdbx_seq_one_letter_code
_entity_poly.pdbx_strand_id
1 'polypeptide(L)' 'MGIVHVELFEFKPLATQEEVQDGRISHVFVSEFDTPEDRKFYLEEDPAFREFVESIEGIVEGRQVVEFSPGEF' A
#
# COMPACT_ATOMS: atom_id res chain seq x y z
N MET A 1 -17.54 8.44 -8.92
CA MET A 1 -16.45 8.11 -9.86
C MET A 1 -15.46 7.32 -9.05
N GLY A 2 -15.13 6.10 -9.46
CA GLY A 2 -14.35 5.19 -8.63
C GLY A 2 -12.93 5.71 -8.42
N ILE A 3 -12.35 5.42 -7.26
CA ILE A 3 -10.98 5.75 -6.88
C ILE A 3 -10.20 4.45 -6.73
N VAL A 4 -9.05 4.36 -7.39
CA VAL A 4 -8.11 3.26 -7.21
C VAL A 4 -6.97 3.74 -6.33
N HIS A 5 -6.78 3.07 -5.21
CA HIS A 5 -5.72 3.30 -4.24
C HIS A 5 -4.75 2.12 -4.26
N VAL A 6 -3.51 2.37 -4.66
CA VAL A 6 -2.47 1.36 -4.78
C VAL A 6 -1.39 1.64 -3.75
N GLU A 7 -1.18 0.69 -2.84
CA GLU A 7 -0.09 0.71 -1.89
C GLU A 7 1.01 -0.26 -2.32
N LEU A 8 2.20 0.27 -2.50
CA LEU A 8 3.39 -0.45 -2.89
C LEU A 8 4.32 -0.51 -1.68
N PHE A 9 4.70 -1.72 -1.27
CA PHE A 9 5.59 -1.95 -0.14
C PHE A 9 6.89 -2.61 -0.58
N GLU A 10 7.97 -2.12 0.01
CA GLU A 10 9.26 -2.79 0.10
C GLU A 10 9.41 -3.24 1.55
N PHE A 11 9.56 -4.56 1.74
CA PHE A 11 9.79 -5.14 3.07
C PHE A 11 11.28 -5.37 3.26
N LYS A 12 11.74 -5.19 4.50
CA LYS A 12 13.11 -5.48 4.93
C LYS A 12 13.49 -6.88 4.46
N PRO A 13 14.58 -7.04 3.70
CA PRO A 13 14.94 -8.32 3.19
C PRO A 13 15.41 -9.21 4.35
N LEU A 14 15.03 -10.49 4.32
CA LEU A 14 15.67 -11.51 5.16
C LEU A 14 17.06 -11.89 4.62
N ALA A 15 17.32 -11.53 3.36
CA ALA A 15 18.58 -11.70 2.65
C ALA A 15 19.36 -10.37 2.62
N THR A 16 20.66 -10.43 2.39
CA THR A 16 21.53 -9.26 2.30
C THR A 16 21.34 -8.52 0.98
N GLN A 17 21.71 -7.23 0.93
CA GLN A 17 21.73 -6.43 -0.32
C GLN A 17 22.58 -7.07 -1.43
N GLU A 18 23.58 -7.87 -1.06
CA GLU A 18 24.43 -8.57 -2.03
C GLU A 18 23.70 -9.74 -2.72
N GLU A 19 22.67 -10.29 -2.06
CA GLU A 19 21.83 -11.38 -2.56
C GLU A 19 20.62 -10.89 -3.39
N VAL A 20 20.30 -9.59 -3.36
CA VAL A 20 19.12 -8.98 -3.99
C VAL A 20 19.52 -7.70 -4.74
N GLN A 21 19.24 -7.54 -6.05
CA GLN A 21 19.58 -6.27 -6.74
C GLN A 21 18.72 -5.11 -6.22
N ASP A 22 19.34 -3.92 -6.13
CA ASP A 22 18.75 -2.65 -5.69
C ASP A 22 17.37 -2.33 -6.28
N GLY A 23 16.48 -1.84 -5.39
CA GLY A 23 15.21 -1.17 -5.70
C GLY A 23 14.06 -2.13 -5.99
N ARG A 24 13.34 -2.60 -4.95
CA ARG A 24 12.26 -3.56 -5.18
C ARG A 24 11.09 -3.36 -4.23
N ILE A 25 10.17 -2.46 -4.63
CA ILE A 25 8.75 -2.71 -4.36
C ILE A 25 8.49 -4.18 -4.68
N SER A 26 8.14 -4.95 -3.66
CA SER A 26 7.97 -6.40 -3.75
C SER A 26 6.51 -6.82 -3.62
N HIS A 27 5.71 -5.96 -2.98
CA HIS A 27 4.30 -6.22 -2.69
C HIS A 27 3.47 -5.03 -3.10
N VAL A 28 2.29 -5.31 -3.66
CA VAL A 28 1.33 -4.29 -4.08
C VAL A 28 -0.05 -4.69 -3.57
N PHE A 29 -0.74 -3.73 -2.96
CA PHE A 29 -2.12 -3.85 -2.53
C PHE A 29 -2.94 -2.85 -3.36
N VAL A 30 -3.97 -3.34 -4.04
CA VAL A 30 -4.88 -2.52 -4.83
C VAL A 30 -6.22 -2.53 -4.14
N SER A 31 -6.75 -1.36 -3.81
CA SER A 31 -8.09 -1.17 -3.25
C SER A 31 -8.87 -0.23 -4.17
N GLU A 32 -10.09 -0.64 -4.53
CA GLU A 32 -10.99 0.16 -5.35
C GLU A 32 -12.15 0.64 -4.49
N PHE A 33 -12.49 1.92 -4.60
CA PHE A 33 -13.54 2.56 -3.81
C PHE A 33 -14.55 3.26 -4.73
N ASP A 34 -15.83 3.16 -4.42
CA ASP A 34 -16.89 3.84 -5.18
C ASP A 34 -16.91 5.35 -4.90
N THR A 35 -16.54 5.74 -3.67
CA THR A 35 -16.56 7.13 -3.19
C THR A 35 -15.30 7.52 -2.40
N PRO A 36 -14.94 8.82 -2.37
CA PRO A 36 -13.89 9.33 -1.47
C PRO A 36 -14.14 9.04 0.01
N GLU A 37 -15.40 9.02 0.43
CA GLU A 37 -15.81 8.75 1.80
C GLU A 37 -15.52 7.30 2.21
N ASP A 38 -15.79 6.34 1.33
CA ASP A 38 -15.47 4.92 1.57
C ASP A 38 -13.97 4.71 1.71
N ARG A 39 -13.17 5.34 0.84
CA ARG A 39 -11.71 5.33 0.93
C ARG A 39 -11.23 5.92 2.25
N LYS A 40 -11.78 7.08 2.64
CA LYS A 40 -11.40 7.75 3.89
C LYS A 40 -11.69 6.85 5.09
N PHE A 41 -12.87 6.26 5.14
CA PHE A 41 -13.23 5.31 6.21
C PHE A 41 -12.25 4.13 6.25
N TYR A 42 -11.95 3.51 5.10
CA TYR A 42 -11.00 2.39 5.04
C TYR A 42 -9.60 2.75 5.54
N LEU A 43 -9.07 3.91 5.13
CA LEU A 43 -7.71 4.33 5.51
C LEU A 43 -7.60 4.83 6.95
N GLU A 44 -8.64 5.52 7.43
CA GLU A 44 -8.57 6.22 8.71
C GLU A 44 -9.27 5.47 9.84
N GLU A 45 -10.37 4.77 9.58
CA GLU A 45 -11.30 4.28 10.61
C GLU A 45 -11.42 2.76 10.66
N ASP A 46 -11.21 2.04 9.56
CA ASP A 46 -11.38 0.59 9.49
C ASP A 46 -10.38 -0.12 10.42
N PRO A 47 -10.87 -0.84 11.46
CA PRO A 47 -10.01 -1.57 12.37
C PRO A 47 -9.18 -2.66 11.67
N ALA A 48 -9.69 -3.26 10.60
CA ALA A 48 -8.97 -4.31 9.87
C ALA A 48 -7.76 -3.73 9.12
N PHE A 49 -7.90 -2.56 8.51
CA PHE A 49 -6.78 -1.88 7.86
C PHE A 49 -5.73 -1.43 8.89
N ARG A 50 -6.16 -0.90 10.04
CA ARG A 50 -5.24 -0.52 11.12
C ARG A 50 -4.47 -1.73 11.66
N GLU A 51 -5.15 -2.85 11.93
CA GLU A 51 -4.51 -4.09 12.37
C GLU A 51 -3.49 -4.59 11.34
N PHE A 52 -3.81 -4.50 10.04
CA PHE A 52 -2.87 -4.82 8.98
C PHE A 52 -1.62 -3.93 9.01
N VAL A 53 -1.78 -2.60 9.10
CA VAL A 53 -0.64 -1.65 9.18
C VAL A 53 0.23 -1.94 10.40
N GLU A 54 -0.38 -2.19 11.56
CA GLU A 54 0.34 -2.57 12.78
C GLU A 54 1.11 -3.89 12.62
N SER A 55 0.52 -4.88 11.94
CA SER A 55 1.17 -6.19 11.72
C SER A 55 2.46 -6.09 10.89
N ILE A 56 2.61 -5.03 10.09
CA ILE A 56 3.76 -4.81 9.21
C ILE A 56 4.71 -3.69 9.67
N GLU A 57 4.40 -2.98 10.75
CA GLU A 57 5.09 -1.75 11.19
C GLU A 57 6.60 -1.94 11.47
N GLY A 58 7.06 -3.16 11.75
CA GLY A 58 8.49 -3.45 11.98
C GLY A 58 9.28 -3.91 10.76
N ILE A 59 8.59 -4.27 9.68
CA ILE A 59 9.17 -5.00 8.54
C ILE A 59 9.10 -4.25 7.22
N VAL A 60 8.41 -3.10 7.16
CA VAL A 60 8.44 -2.24 5.98
C VAL A 60 9.74 -1.42 5.96
N GLU A 61 10.40 -1.42 4.81
CA GLU A 61 11.59 -0.62 4.50
C GLU A 61 11.23 0.59 3.61
N GLY A 62 10.29 0.40 2.67
CA GLY A 62 9.79 1.44 1.78
C GLY A 62 8.30 1.34 1.54
N ARG A 63 7.64 2.50 1.36
CA ARG A 63 6.21 2.59 1.01
C ARG A 63 6.01 3.67 -0.05
N GLN A 64 5.25 3.35 -1.07
CA GLN A 64 4.77 4.30 -2.07
C GLN A 64 3.26 4.13 -2.23
N VAL A 65 2.55 5.24 -2.37
CA VAL A 65 1.11 5.25 -2.62
C VAL A 65 0.85 5.90 -3.97
N VAL A 66 0.02 5.27 -4.78
CA VAL A 66 -0.48 5.80 -6.05
C VAL A 66 -1.99 5.83 -5.99
N GLU A 67 -2.58 7.00 -6.23
CA GLU A 67 -4.03 7.19 -6.27
C GLU A 67 -4.41 7.76 -7.64
N PHE A 68 -5.46 7.21 -8.25
CA PHE A 68 -6.00 7.72 -9.50
C PHE A 68 -7.48 7.39 -9.68
N SER A 69 -8.17 8.21 -10.48
CA SER A 69 -9.51 7.92 -10.99
C SER A 69 -9.40 7.26 -12.37
N PRO A 70 -9.95 6.06 -12.58
CA PRO A 70 -9.94 5.43 -13.90
C PRO A 70 -10.62 6.30 -14.96
N GLY A 71 -9.90 6.63 -16.03
CA GLY A 71 -10.41 7.40 -17.17
C GLY A 71 -10.23 8.92 -17.07
N GLU A 72 -9.60 9.44 -16.00
CA GLU A 72 -9.11 10.82 -15.94
C GLU A 72 -7.62 10.84 -16.33
N PHE A 73 -7.23 11.71 -17.29
CA PHE A 73 -5.88 11.80 -17.87
C PHE A 73 -5.30 13.21 -17.71
#